data_AF-A0A524BD98-F1
#
_entry.id   AF-A0A524BD98-F1
#
_cell.length_a   1.000
_cell.length_b   1.000
_cell.length_c   1.000
_cell.angle_alpha   90.00
_cell.angle_beta   90.00
_cell.angle_gamma   90.00
#
_symmetry.space_group_name_H-M   'P 1'
#
loop_
_entity.id
_entity.type
_entity.pdbx_description
1 polymer ?
#
loop_
_entity_poly.entity_id
_entity_poly.type
_entity_poly.pdbx_seq_one_letter_code
_entity_poly.pdbx_strand_id
1 'polypeptide(L)' 'MQQKNELGNTMQGQSRTSTKRHAPARAAARPEYTAAVRYLDGRREIFRVRNADDIADARELVLSELGDVRSVVIALRH' A
#
# COMPACT_ATOMS: atom_id res chain seq x y z
N MET A 1 -7.29 -14.82 61.34
CA MET A 1 -6.18 -14.81 60.36
C MET A 1 -6.31 -16.05 59.47
N GLN A 2 -5.77 -16.00 58.24
CA GLN A 2 -5.79 -17.05 57.18
C GLN A 2 -7.18 -17.28 56.55
N GLN A 3 -7.55 -16.78 55.35
CA GLN A 3 -6.90 -16.70 54.02
C GLN A 3 -6.71 -18.08 53.37
N LYS A 4 -7.76 -18.58 52.70
CA LYS A 4 -7.70 -19.76 51.82
C LYS A 4 -8.87 -19.75 50.83
N ASN A 5 -8.76 -18.89 49.81
CA ASN A 5 -9.63 -18.96 48.63
C ASN A 5 -8.78 -19.54 47.50
N GLU A 6 -9.05 -20.82 47.20
CA GLU A 6 -8.33 -21.64 46.25
C GLU A 6 -8.73 -21.23 44.83
N LEU A 7 -7.73 -20.71 44.12
CA LEU A 7 -7.74 -20.38 42.70
C LEU A 7 -7.80 -21.66 41.88
N GLY A 8 -8.75 -21.77 40.96
CA GLY A 8 -8.81 -22.91 40.05
C GLY A 8 -9.80 -22.81 38.90
N ASN A 9 -10.18 -21.61 38.44
CA ASN A 9 -10.97 -21.46 37.21
C ASN A 9 -10.05 -21.12 36.03
N THR A 10 -9.24 -22.10 35.60
CA THR A 10 -8.40 -22.01 34.40
C THR A 10 -9.11 -22.63 33.21
N MET A 11 -10.08 -21.93 32.64
CA MET A 11 -10.46 -22.07 31.22
C MET A 11 -10.99 -20.74 30.68
N GLN A 12 -10.17 -19.68 30.72
CA GLN A 12 -10.31 -18.60 29.75
C GLN A 12 -9.65 -19.05 28.44
N GLY A 13 -10.45 -19.75 27.63
CA GLY A 13 -10.14 -20.01 26.24
C GLY A 13 -9.96 -18.69 25.52
N GLN A 14 -8.69 -18.36 25.28
CA GLN A 14 -8.18 -17.73 24.07
C GLN A 14 -9.10 -16.65 23.45
N SER A 15 -8.92 -15.43 23.93
CA SER A 15 -8.41 -14.34 23.10
C SER A 15 -8.99 -14.21 21.68
N ARG A 16 -9.73 -13.12 21.51
CA ARG A 16 -9.75 -12.24 20.33
C ARG A 16 -10.43 -12.80 19.09
N THR A 17 -11.74 -12.53 19.03
CA THR A 17 -12.39 -12.05 17.80
C THR A 17 -11.76 -10.73 17.36
N SER A 18 -10.52 -10.79 16.90
CA SER A 18 -9.95 -9.76 16.06
C SER A 18 -9.93 -10.40 14.69
N THR A 19 -10.92 -10.02 13.88
CA THR A 19 -10.86 -10.08 12.42
C THR A 19 -9.39 -10.09 12.02
N LYS A 20 -8.95 -11.16 11.34
CA LYS A 20 -7.68 -11.17 10.64
C LYS A 20 -7.77 -10.02 9.63
N ARG A 21 -7.54 -8.79 10.11
CA ARG A 21 -6.96 -7.72 9.33
C ARG A 21 -5.67 -8.37 8.92
N HIS A 22 -5.68 -8.92 7.71
CA HIS A 22 -4.51 -9.27 6.95
C HIS A 22 -3.59 -8.07 7.15
N ALA A 23 -2.67 -8.18 8.12
CA ALA A 23 -1.52 -7.31 8.14
C ALA A 23 -0.93 -7.55 6.76
N PRO A 24 -0.88 -6.55 5.85
CA PRO A 24 -0.34 -6.78 4.54
C PRO A 24 1.04 -7.35 4.79
N ALA A 25 1.19 -8.62 4.42
CA ALA A 25 2.43 -9.35 4.54
C ALA A 25 3.47 -8.40 4.01
N ARG A 26 4.37 -7.97 4.91
CA ARG A 26 5.58 -7.17 4.65
C ARG A 26 5.92 -7.28 3.17
N ALA A 27 5.34 -6.39 2.36
CA ALA A 27 5.43 -6.53 0.92
C ALA A 27 6.91 -6.31 0.67
N ALA A 28 7.61 -7.34 0.17
CA ALA A 28 8.97 -7.18 -0.32
C ALA A 28 8.98 -5.87 -1.09
N ALA A 29 9.76 -4.89 -0.63
CA ALA A 29 9.63 -3.46 -0.96
C ALA A 29 9.26 -3.29 -2.43
N ARG A 30 7.96 -3.24 -2.72
CA ARG A 30 7.51 -3.27 -4.11
C ARG A 30 7.93 -1.92 -4.66
N PRO A 31 8.66 -1.87 -5.79
CA PRO A 31 9.07 -0.61 -6.36
C PRO A 31 7.84 0.26 -6.54
N GLU A 32 7.74 1.36 -5.78
CA GLU A 32 6.64 2.30 -5.91
C GLU A 32 7.05 3.31 -6.97
N TYR A 33 6.43 3.26 -8.15
CA TYR A 33 6.72 4.24 -9.18
C TYR A 33 5.84 5.48 -8.98
N THR A 34 6.41 6.64 -9.24
CA THR A 34 5.69 7.92 -9.21
C THR A 34 5.78 8.55 -10.59
N ALA A 35 4.64 8.94 -11.14
CA ALA A 35 4.55 9.60 -12.42
C ALA A 35 4.24 11.08 -12.24
N ALA A 36 5.15 11.95 -12.69
CA ALA A 36 4.89 13.37 -12.82
C ALA A 36 4.43 13.65 -14.24
N VAL A 37 3.21 14.14 -14.38
CA VAL A 37 2.54 14.38 -15.66
C VAL A 37 2.39 15.87 -15.87
N ARG A 38 2.67 16.32 -17.09
CA ARG A 38 2.37 17.67 -17.55
C ARG A 38 1.38 17.59 -18.70
N TYR A 39 0.22 18.19 -18.51
CA TYR A 39 -0.82 18.27 -19.53
C TYR A 39 -0.54 19.40 -20.53
N LEU A 40 -1.26 19.39 -21.65
CA LEU A 40 -1.14 20.40 -22.71
C LEU A 40 -1.58 21.80 -22.24
N ASP A 41 -2.56 21.86 -21.34
CA ASP A 41 -3.06 23.09 -20.70
C ASP A 41 -2.09 23.69 -19.65
N GLY A 42 -0.96 23.01 -19.39
CA GLY A 42 0.04 23.44 -18.43
C GLY A 42 -0.19 22.95 -17.00
N ARG A 43 -1.30 22.26 -16.72
CA ARG A 43 -1.51 21.59 -15.43
C ARG A 43 -0.46 20.51 -15.20
N ARG A 44 -0.15 20.27 -13.93
CA ARG A 44 0.79 19.24 -13.49
C ARG A 44 0.14 18.42 -12.40
N GLU A 45 0.26 17.11 -12.52
CA GLU A 45 -0.25 16.16 -11.53
C GLU A 45 0.78 15.07 -11.25
N ILE A 46 0.69 14.50 -10.06
CA ILE A 46 1.58 13.43 -9.60
C ILE A 46 0.72 12.21 -9.27
N PHE A 47 0.99 11.10 -9.95
CA PHE A 47 0.30 9.83 -9.76
C PHE A 47 1.22 8.80 -9.12
N ARG A 48 0.66 7.95 -8.27
CA ARG A 48 1.36 6.79 -7.71
C ARG A 48 1.01 5.55 -8.52
N VAL A 49 2.00 4.95 -9.15
CA VAL A 49 1.84 3.75 -9.97
C VAL A 49 2.30 2.55 -9.14
N ARG A 50 1.33 1.74 -8.71
CA ARG A 50 1.55 0.56 -7.85
C ARG A 50 1.43 -0.77 -8.59
N ASN A 51 0.86 -0.75 -9.79
CA ASN A 51 0.62 -1.93 -10.61
C ASN A 51 1.53 -1.93 -11.83
N ALA A 52 2.80 -1.57 -11.64
CA ALA A 52 3.80 -1.61 -12.69
C ALA A 52 4.99 -2.44 -12.24
N ASP A 53 5.49 -3.28 -13.16
CA ASP A 53 6.66 -4.10 -12.91
C ASP A 53 7.95 -3.30 -13.17
N ASP A 54 7.94 -2.43 -14.19
CA ASP A 54 9.09 -1.63 -14.64
C ASP A 54 8.72 -0.19 -15.01
N ILE A 55 9.72 0.67 -15.21
CA ILE A 55 9.54 2.08 -15.61
C ILE A 55 8.77 2.23 -16.93
N ALA A 56 9.04 1.35 -17.90
CA ALA A 56 8.37 1.37 -19.20
C ALA A 56 6.88 1.05 -19.08
N ASP A 57 6.57 -0.01 -18.32
CA ASP A 57 5.20 -0.41 -18.01
C ASP A 57 4.46 0.68 -17.22
N ALA A 58 5.11 1.25 -16.21
CA ALA A 58 4.56 2.38 -15.45
C ALA A 58 4.23 3.59 -16.33
N ARG A 59 5.04 3.85 -17.36
CA ARG A 59 4.79 4.91 -18.33
C ARG A 59 3.59 4.57 -19.22
N GLU A 60 3.51 3.35 -19.72
CA GLU A 60 2.42 2.91 -20.59
C GLU A 60 1.08 2.97 -19.86
N LEU A 61 1.01 2.49 -18.61
CA LEU A 61 -0.20 2.58 -17.79
C LEU A 61 -0.66 4.03 -17.60
N VAL A 62 0.26 4.95 -17.30
CA VAL A 62 -0.09 6.37 -17.12
C VAL A 62 -0.58 7.00 -18.42
N LEU A 63 0.02 6.66 -19.55
CA LEU A 63 -0.40 7.16 -20.85
C LEU A 63 -1.76 6.58 -21.28
N SER A 64 -2.01 5.31 -20.99
CA SER A 64 -3.29 4.64 -21.24
C SER A 64 -4.44 5.30 -20.48
N GLU A 65 -4.21 5.73 -19.24
CA GLU A 65 -5.24 6.34 -18.40
C GLU A 65 -5.47 7.84 -18.68
N LEU A 66 -4.41 8.60 -18.98
CA LEU A 66 -4.48 10.07 -19.07
C LEU A 66 -4.64 10.62 -20.49
N GLY A 67 -4.40 9.81 -21.53
CA GLY A 67 -4.48 10.24 -22.93
C GLY A 67 -3.41 11.27 -23.32
N ASP A 68 -3.82 12.36 -23.97
CA ASP A 68 -2.90 13.36 -24.53
C ASP A 68 -2.25 14.24 -23.44
N VAL A 69 -1.02 13.91 -23.12
CA VAL A 69 -0.18 14.64 -22.17
C VAL A 69 1.06 15.19 -22.88
N ARG A 70 1.52 16.37 -22.46
CA ARG A 70 2.71 17.01 -23.05
C ARG A 70 3.98 16.26 -22.71
N SER A 71 4.08 15.76 -21.48
CA SER A 71 5.23 14.99 -21.00
C SER A 71 4.87 14.18 -19.77
N VAL A 72 5.51 13.01 -19.64
CA VAL A 72 5.44 12.14 -18.46
C VAL A 72 6.87 11.82 -18.01
N VAL A 73 7.13 11.96 -16.71
CA VAL A 73 8.37 11.53 -16.08
C VAL A 73 8.03 10.48 -15.03
N ILE A 74 8.64 9.30 -15.12
CA ILE A 74 8.50 8.23 -14.15
C ILE A 74 9.74 8.20 -13.27
N ALA A 75 9.54 8.13 -11.95
CA ALA A 75 10.60 7.99 -10.97
C ALA A 75 10.31 6.81 -10.04
N LEU A 76 11.34 6.01 -9.74
CA LEU A 76 11.27 5.01 -8.69
C LEU A 76 11.35 5.70 -7.33
N ARG A 77 10.41 5.37 -6.44
CA ARG A 77 10.40 5.81 -5.04
C ARG A 77 11.04 4.72 -4.18
N HIS A 78 12.16 5.08 -3.53
CA HIS A 78 12.85 4.26 -2.53
C HIS A 78 12.39 4.61 -1.10
#